data_AF-A0A9D1MM76-F1
#
_entry.id   AF-A0A9D1MM76-F1
#
_cell.length_a   1.000
_cell.length_b   1.000
_cell.length_c   1.000
_cell.angle_alpha   90.00
_cell.angle_beta   90.00
_cell.angle_gamma   90.00
#
_symmetry.space_group_name_H-M   'P 1'
#
loop_
_entity.id
_entity.type
_entity.pdbx_description
1 polymer ?
#
loop_
_entity_poly.entity_id
_entity_poly.type
_entity_poly.pdbx_seq_one_letter_code
_entity_poly.pdbx_strand_id
1 'polypeptide(L)'
;MSEIQTIVIVVLQVVFALPAAFSLLLLFGVGGGMIAGFHEKPSDERAIENWKKVCRIAALPILLCMALIDASVCCFVLRHDLAGGLLMGAAVAEAVALVAIFNKSKKISLLIKMSKDEFWRESK
;
A
#
# COMPACT_ATOMS: atom_id res chain seq x y z
N MET A 1 11.67 3.93 30.15
CA MET A 1 10.89 2.97 29.33
C MET A 1 10.81 1.68 30.13
N SER A 2 9.61 1.12 30.34
CA SER A 2 9.47 -0.14 31.08
C SER A 2 9.80 -1.34 30.19
N GLU A 3 10.18 -2.47 30.80
CA GLU A 3 10.38 -3.74 30.08
C GLU A 3 9.11 -4.14 29.30
N ILE A 4 7.94 -3.91 29.89
CA ILE A 4 6.63 -4.16 29.28
C ILE A 4 6.44 -3.31 28.02
N GLN A 5 6.75 -2.01 28.07
CA GLN A 5 6.66 -1.13 26.88
C GLN A 5 7.57 -1.62 25.75
N THR A 6 8.76 -2.09 26.10
CA THR A 6 9.74 -2.61 25.12
C THR A 6 9.22 -3.87 24.45
N ILE A 7 8.69 -4.82 25.22
CA ILE A 7 8.09 -6.05 24.70
C ILE A 7 6.91 -5.74 23.77
N VAL A 8 6.04 -4.81 24.17
CA VAL A 8 4.89 -4.39 23.36
C VAL A 8 5.34 -3.78 22.03
N ILE A 9 6.35 -2.90 22.04
CA ILE A 9 6.90 -2.31 20.81
C ILE A 9 7.49 -3.39 19.90
N VAL A 10 8.27 -4.32 20.44
CA VAL A 10 8.87 -5.40 19.63
C VAL A 10 7.80 -6.27 18.98
N VAL A 11 6.75 -6.64 19.72
CA VAL A 11 5.63 -7.43 19.18
C VAL A 11 4.89 -6.65 18.09
N LEU A 12 4.63 -5.36 18.31
CA LEU A 12 3.99 -4.50 17.32
C LEU A 12 4.83 -4.38 16.04
N GLN A 13 6.14 -4.20 16.17
CA GLN A 13 7.06 -4.13 15.03
C GLN A 13 7.00 -5.41 14.17
N VAL A 14 6.90 -6.59 14.79
CA VAL A 14 6.72 -7.86 14.04
C VAL A 14 5.39 -7.89 13.29
N VAL A 15 4.31 -7.40 13.91
CA VAL A 15 2.98 -7.32 13.27
C VAL A 15 2.97 -6.34 12.11
N PHE A 16 3.60 -5.17 12.24
CA PHE A 16 3.66 -4.15 11.18
C PHE A 16 4.72 -4.44 10.10
N ALA A 17 5.73 -5.26 10.40
CA ALA A 17 6.73 -5.69 9.41
C ALA A 17 6.12 -6.53 8.28
N LEU A 18 5.10 -7.34 8.57
CA LEU A 18 4.45 -8.20 7.56
C LEU A 18 3.73 -7.39 6.46
N PRO A 19 2.84 -6.43 6.78
CA PRO A 19 2.26 -5.54 5.78
C PRO A 19 3.27 -4.63 5.09
N ALA A 20 4.32 -4.18 5.79
CA ALA A 20 5.39 -3.38 5.19
C ALA A 20 6.17 -4.19 4.13
N ALA A 21 6.52 -5.44 4.44
CA ALA A 21 7.15 -6.36 3.50
C ALA A 21 6.25 -6.64 2.29
N PHE A 22 4.94 -6.82 2.51
CA PHE A 22 3.97 -6.97 1.42
C PHE A 22 3.90 -5.71 0.53
N SER A 23 3.89 -4.52 1.13
CA SER A 23 3.89 -3.25 0.39
C SER A 23 5.18 -3.04 -0.40
N LEU A 24 6.32 -3.49 0.14
CA LEU A 24 7.60 -3.51 -0.59
C LEU A 24 7.57 -4.49 -1.77
N LEU A 25 7.00 -5.68 -1.62
CA LEU A 25 6.82 -6.62 -2.74
C LEU A 25 5.99 -5.97 -3.87
N LEU A 26 4.92 -5.26 -3.52
CA LEU A 26 4.10 -4.51 -4.47
C LEU A 26 4.89 -3.39 -5.20
N LEU A 27 5.83 -2.71 -4.53
CA LEU A 27 6.75 -1.74 -5.14
C LEU A 27 7.66 -2.39 -6.19
N PHE A 28 8.10 -3.63 -5.97
CA PHE A 28 8.85 -4.40 -6.96
C PHE A 28 7.97 -4.98 -8.08
N GLY A 29 6.65 -4.77 -8.02
CA GLY A 29 5.68 -5.33 -8.97
C GLY A 29 5.45 -6.84 -8.77
N VAL A 30 5.90 -7.38 -7.63
CA VAL A 30 5.69 -8.76 -7.20
C VAL A 30 4.44 -8.75 -6.31
N GLY A 31 3.38 -9.42 -6.73
CA GLY A 31 2.10 -9.42 -5.98
C GLY A 31 1.04 -8.44 -6.48
N GLY A 32 1.31 -7.73 -7.58
CA GLY A 32 0.29 -6.94 -8.27
C GLY A 32 -0.98 -7.76 -8.57
N GLY A 33 -0.86 -9.07 -8.82
CA GLY A 33 -2.00 -9.97 -9.10
C GLY A 33 -3.09 -9.92 -8.03
N MET A 34 -2.71 -9.58 -6.79
CA MET A 34 -3.64 -9.45 -5.67
C MET A 34 -4.32 -8.09 -5.62
N ILE A 35 -3.75 -7.05 -6.24
CA ILE A 35 -4.37 -5.73 -6.38
C ILE A 35 -5.16 -5.71 -7.68
N ALA A 36 -6.48 -5.85 -7.54
CA ALA A 36 -7.49 -5.76 -8.61
C ALA A 36 -7.66 -6.99 -9.52
N GLY A 37 -7.79 -8.20 -8.98
CA GLY A 37 -8.50 -9.30 -9.66
C GLY A 37 -7.86 -9.86 -10.93
N PHE A 38 -6.56 -9.60 -11.16
CA PHE A 38 -5.78 -10.23 -12.21
C PHE A 38 -5.26 -11.57 -11.71
N HIS A 39 -5.95 -12.65 -12.06
CA HIS A 39 -5.56 -14.01 -11.70
C HIS A 39 -4.26 -14.46 -12.39
N GLU A 40 -3.82 -13.77 -13.44
CA GLU A 40 -2.64 -14.13 -14.22
C GLU A 40 -1.75 -12.91 -14.52
N LYS A 41 -0.43 -13.14 -14.56
CA LYS A 41 0.53 -12.15 -15.05
C LYS A 41 0.26 -11.90 -16.53
N PRO A 42 0.11 -10.65 -16.99
CA PRO A 42 -0.02 -10.37 -18.42
C PRO A 42 1.21 -10.91 -19.17
N SER A 43 0.99 -11.47 -20.37
CA SER A 43 2.05 -12.10 -21.17
C SER A 43 2.85 -11.08 -21.99
N ASP A 44 2.22 -9.96 -22.34
CA ASP A 44 2.79 -8.90 -23.16
C ASP A 44 3.67 -7.92 -22.33
N GLU A 45 4.86 -7.59 -22.85
CA GLU A 45 5.85 -6.75 -22.16
C GLU A 45 5.29 -5.36 -21.81
N ARG A 46 4.46 -4.78 -22.70
CA ARG A 46 3.85 -3.45 -22.46
C ARG A 46 2.81 -3.48 -21.35
N ALA A 47 2.01 -4.55 -21.28
CA ALA A 47 1.01 -4.74 -20.24
C ALA A 47 1.68 -4.97 -18.87
N ILE A 48 2.78 -5.74 -18.83
CA ILE A 48 3.61 -5.93 -17.63
C ILE A 48 4.19 -4.60 -17.14
N GLU A 49 4.67 -3.74 -18.03
CA GLU A 49 5.25 -2.46 -17.65
C GLU A 49 4.22 -1.49 -17.08
N ASN A 50 3.04 -1.40 -17.70
CA ASN A 50 1.92 -0.59 -17.21
C ASN A 50 1.38 -1.12 -15.87
N TRP A 51 1.33 -2.44 -15.71
CA TRP A 51 0.98 -3.10 -14.48
C TRP A 51 1.93 -2.74 -13.32
N LYS A 52 3.24 -2.87 -13.54
CA LYS A 52 4.26 -2.47 -12.55
C LYS A 52 4.14 -0.99 -12.17
N LYS A 53 3.79 -0.11 -13.11
CA LYS A 53 3.56 1.32 -12.84
C LYS A 53 2.35 1.52 -11.92
N VAL A 54 1.22 0.86 -12.19
CA VAL A 54 0.03 0.95 -11.32
C VAL A 54 0.32 0.40 -9.92
N CYS A 55 0.98 -0.76 -9.82
CA CYS A 55 1.36 -1.34 -8.53
C CYS A 55 2.28 -0.40 -7.73
N ARG A 56 3.30 0.20 -8.36
CA ARG A 56 4.18 1.16 -7.68
C ARG A 56 3.46 2.42 -7.20
N ILE A 57 2.54 2.95 -8.02
CA ILE A 57 1.73 4.13 -7.66
C ILE A 57 0.82 3.82 -6.47
N ALA A 58 0.26 2.62 -6.38
CA ALA A 58 -0.56 2.19 -5.25
C ALA A 58 0.28 1.82 -4.01
N ALA A 59 1.43 1.20 -4.20
CA ALA A 59 2.23 0.63 -3.13
C ALA A 59 2.94 1.69 -2.28
N LEU A 60 3.39 2.80 -2.89
CA LEU A 60 4.08 3.85 -2.15
C LEU A 60 3.19 4.52 -1.09
N PRO A 61 1.93 4.92 -1.39
CA PRO A 61 1.03 5.48 -0.39
C PRO A 61 0.55 4.46 0.64
N ILE A 62 0.40 3.19 0.25
CA ILE A 62 0.07 2.11 1.20
C ILE A 62 1.23 1.95 2.20
N LEU A 63 2.47 1.93 1.73
CA LEU A 63 3.64 1.83 2.58
C LEU A 63 3.75 3.02 3.55
N LEU A 64 3.51 4.24 3.07
CA LEU A 64 3.56 5.44 3.89
C LEU A 64 2.43 5.48 4.93
N CYS A 65 1.19 5.12 4.54
CA CYS A 65 0.09 4.92 5.49
C CYS A 65 0.47 3.92 6.61
N MET A 66 1.05 2.78 6.26
CA MET A 66 1.44 1.77 7.25
C MET A 66 2.55 2.26 8.18
N ALA A 67 3.54 2.99 7.65
CA ALA A 67 4.60 3.60 8.46
C ALA A 67 4.06 4.65 9.44
N LEU A 68 3.10 5.48 9.00
CA LEU A 68 2.45 6.48 9.86
C LEU A 68 1.63 5.83 10.97
N ILE A 69 0.90 4.76 10.67
CA ILE A 69 0.13 4.00 11.66
C ILE A 69 1.08 3.36 12.69
N ASP A 70 2.14 2.69 12.25
CA ASP A 70 3.13 2.06 13.14
C ASP A 70 3.80 3.09 14.07
N ALA A 71 4.24 4.22 13.51
CA ALA A 71 4.80 5.33 14.29
C ALA A 71 3.79 5.90 15.29
N SER A 72 2.52 6.01 14.91
CA SER A 72 1.44 6.46 15.81
C SER A 72 1.24 5.53 17.00
N VAL A 73 1.21 4.22 16.76
CA VAL A 73 1.06 3.22 17.82
C VAL A 73 2.27 3.24 18.74
N CYS A 74 3.48 3.35 18.21
CA CYS A 74 4.70 3.51 19.01
C CYS A 74 4.64 4.77 19.90
N CYS A 75 4.16 5.90 19.37
CA CYS A 75 3.96 7.11 20.13
C CYS A 75 2.97 6.92 21.30
N PHE A 76 1.85 6.21 21.09
CA PHE A 76 0.89 5.93 22.17
C PHE A 76 1.49 5.03 23.26
N VAL A 77 2.27 4.01 22.90
CA VAL A 77 2.94 3.13 23.88
C VAL A 77 3.95 3.92 24.73
N LEU A 78 4.61 4.91 24.14
CA LEU A 78 5.56 5.81 24.80
C LEU A 78 4.91 7.01 25.50
N ARG A 79 3.57 7.10 25.52
CA ARG A 79 2.78 8.22 26.12
C ARG A 79 3.01 9.57 25.44
N HIS A 80 3.38 9.56 24.17
CA HIS A 80 3.43 10.75 23.31
C HIS A 80 2.11 10.93 22.55
N ASP A 81 1.01 11.09 23.28
CA ASP A 81 -0.34 10.98 22.73
C ASP A 81 -0.65 12.04 21.66
N LEU A 82 -0.14 13.27 21.82
CA LEU A 82 -0.31 14.34 20.83
C LEU A 82 0.38 14.00 19.51
N ALA A 83 1.62 13.49 19.56
CA ALA A 83 2.36 13.09 18.37
C ALA A 83 1.71 11.87 17.69
N GLY A 84 1.27 10.89 18.49
CA GLY A 84 0.53 9.72 17.98
C GLY A 84 -0.78 10.11 17.30
N GLY A 85 -1.54 11.03 17.88
CA GLY A 85 -2.76 11.56 17.28
C GLY A 85 -2.53 12.30 15.96
N LEU A 86 -1.47 13.13 15.88
CA LEU A 86 -1.11 13.85 14.66
C LEU A 86 -0.72 12.89 13.52
N LEU A 87 0.11 11.88 13.82
CA LEU A 87 0.54 10.88 12.84
C LEU A 87 -0.65 10.02 12.35
N MET A 88 -1.58 9.68 13.23
CA MET A 88 -2.80 8.96 12.85
C MET A 88 -3.69 9.83 11.95
N GLY A 89 -3.83 11.11 12.27
CA GLY A 89 -4.54 12.07 11.43
C GLY A 89 -3.91 12.19 10.03
N ALA A 90 -2.57 12.21 9.94
CA ALA A 90 -1.85 12.22 8.67
C ALA A 90 -2.10 10.94 7.86
N ALA A 91 -2.09 9.76 8.50
CA ALA A 91 -2.39 8.49 7.84
C ALA A 91 -3.80 8.46 7.23
N VAL A 92 -4.79 8.98 7.96
CA VAL A 92 -6.17 9.08 7.47
C VAL A 92 -6.27 10.06 6.29
N ALA A 93 -5.64 11.23 6.40
CA ALA A 93 -5.63 12.22 5.32
C ALA A 93 -5.00 11.67 4.04
N GLU A 94 -3.91 10.91 4.17
CA GLU A 94 -3.26 10.23 3.06
C GLU A 94 -4.16 9.17 2.43
N ALA A 95 -4.80 8.31 3.25
CA ALA A 95 -5.71 7.29 2.75
C ALA A 95 -6.88 7.92 1.95
N VAL A 96 -7.44 9.03 2.43
CA VAL A 96 -8.49 9.78 1.73
C VAL A 96 -7.96 10.38 0.42
N ALA A 97 -6.75 10.96 0.42
CA ALA A 97 -6.13 11.49 -0.78
C ALA A 97 -5.88 10.39 -1.82
N LEU A 98 -5.43 9.22 -1.38
CA LEU A 98 -5.23 8.05 -2.23
C LEU A 98 -6.54 7.65 -2.90
N VAL A 99 -7.61 7.45 -2.13
CA VAL A 99 -8.93 7.09 -2.66
C VAL A 99 -9.43 8.15 -3.64
N ALA A 100 -9.25 9.44 -3.32
CA ALA A 100 -9.64 10.54 -4.21
C ALA A 100 -8.86 10.52 -5.54
N ILE A 101 -7.55 10.23 -5.51
CA ILE A 101 -6.71 10.11 -6.71
C ILE A 101 -7.17 8.93 -7.57
N PHE A 102 -7.37 7.75 -6.96
CA PHE A 102 -7.83 6.57 -7.68
C PHE A 102 -9.23 6.75 -8.27
N ASN A 103 -10.13 7.46 -7.57
CA ASN A 103 -11.50 7.67 -8.01
C ASN A 103 -11.63 8.76 -9.09
N LYS A 104 -10.85 9.86 -9.02
CA LYS A 104 -10.92 10.95 -10.01
C LYS A 104 -10.01 10.79 -11.21
N SER A 105 -8.93 10.01 -11.10
CA SER A 105 -7.95 9.92 -12.17
C SER A 105 -8.46 9.06 -13.32
N LYS A 106 -9.03 9.73 -14.35
CA LYS A 106 -9.35 9.11 -15.64
C LYS A 106 -8.17 8.34 -16.22
N LYS A 107 -6.93 8.80 -15.97
CA LYS A 107 -5.69 8.17 -16.44
C LYS A 107 -5.42 6.84 -15.72
N ILE A 108 -5.64 6.76 -14.41
CA ILE A 108 -5.52 5.52 -13.65
C ILE A 108 -6.65 4.56 -14.02
N SER A 109 -7.89 5.06 -14.15
CA SER A 109 -9.02 4.26 -14.62
C SER A 109 -8.81 3.72 -16.05
N LEU A 110 -8.22 4.50 -16.95
CA LEU A 110 -7.81 4.07 -18.30
C LEU A 110 -6.69 3.04 -18.23
N LEU A 111 -5.68 3.21 -17.38
CA LEU A 111 -4.61 2.22 -17.21
C LEU A 111 -5.16 0.89 -16.68
N ILE A 112 -6.10 0.94 -15.73
CA ILE A 112 -6.80 -0.25 -15.21
C ILE A 112 -7.69 -0.88 -16.29
N LYS A 113 -8.39 -0.07 -17.10
CA LYS A 113 -9.21 -0.58 -18.22
C LYS A 113 -8.36 -1.19 -19.33
N MET A 114 -7.28 -0.52 -19.73
CA MET A 114 -6.36 -1.02 -20.76
C MET A 114 -5.69 -2.31 -20.32
N SER A 115 -5.22 -2.39 -19.07
CA SER A 115 -4.66 -3.64 -18.56
C SER A 115 -5.69 -4.76 -18.54
N LYS A 116 -6.97 -4.44 -18.29
CA LYS A 116 -8.08 -5.40 -18.32
C LYS A 116 -8.45 -5.81 -19.76
N ASP A 117 -8.57 -4.87 -20.69
CA ASP A 117 -9.01 -5.11 -22.06
C ASP A 117 -7.94 -5.78 -22.94
N GLU A 118 -6.65 -5.56 -22.68
CA GLU A 118 -5.55 -6.31 -23.31
C GLU A 118 -5.53 -7.75 -22.79
N PHE A 119 -5.73 -7.94 -21.48
CA PHE A 119 -5.81 -9.27 -20.87
C PHE A 119 -6.94 -10.15 -21.46
N TRP A 120 -8.16 -9.60 -21.63
CA TRP A 120 -9.28 -10.36 -22.21
C TRP A 120 -9.15 -10.63 -23.71
N ARG A 121 -8.28 -9.90 -24.42
CA ARG A 121 -8.04 -10.10 -25.87
C ARG A 121 -7.14 -11.31 -26.14
N GLU A 122 -6.30 -11.70 -25.20
CA GLU A 122 -5.42 -12.87 -25.31
C GLU A 122 -6.06 -14.16 -24.75
N SER A 123 -7.15 -14.06 -23.99
CA SER A 123 -7.92 -15.20 -23.45
C SER A 123 -8.96 -15.79 -24.42
N LYS A 124 -8.98 -15.34 -25.67
CA LYS A 124 -9.83 -15.85 -26.77
C LYS A 124 -8.96 -16.37 -27.90
#